data_AF-A0A2Y9RK61-F1
#
_entry.id   AF-A0A2Y9RK61-F1
#
_cell.length_a   1.000
_cell.length_b   1.000
_cell.length_c   1.000
_cell.angle_alpha   90.00
_cell.angle_beta   90.00
_cell.angle_gamma   90.00
#
_symmetry.space_group_name_H-M   'P 1'
#
loop_
_entity.id
_entity.type
_entity.pdbx_description
1 polymer ?
#
loop_
_entity_poly.entity_id
_entity_poly.type
_entity_poly.pdbx_seq_one_letter_code
_entity_poly.pdbx_strand_id
1 'polypeptide(L)'
;MESGDEEATEKHRVHLRPATLRDAAPVALHLLPCEVLANRPAPVERFFVPAIRQRPAGLEVSFRGRILRGEEVVVPPGLAGYVMVMDEKAEVLIGLERKQELKGSEDDEEEQQEGPEPLERDFDRFIRATASFARFHLWGLETIPGPDAKVRGALTWPTLAAAVGLPQMWPLPLDLSNPTAGDSCCRFTHRCLQTETQSLRLKATDACTPINQPCTLELLIPSPQ
;
A
#
# COMPACT_ATOMS: atom_id res chain seq x y z
N MET A 1 33.34 -0.04 -14.46
CA MET A 1 33.07 -1.02 -13.39
C MET A 1 31.87 -0.49 -12.63
N GLU A 2 30.66 -0.83 -13.08
CA GLU A 2 29.39 -0.30 -12.52
C GLU A 2 28.28 -1.36 -12.55
N SER A 3 28.61 -2.65 -12.75
CA SER A 3 27.60 -3.72 -12.86
C SER A 3 27.27 -4.43 -11.54
N GLY A 4 27.97 -4.10 -10.45
CA GLY A 4 27.78 -4.79 -9.16
C GLY A 4 26.60 -4.27 -8.33
N ASP A 5 26.21 -3.01 -8.52
CA ASP A 5 25.14 -2.39 -7.73
C ASP A 5 23.74 -2.70 -8.29
N GLU A 6 23.60 -2.93 -9.61
CA GLU A 6 22.30 -3.24 -10.22
C GLU A 6 21.79 -4.63 -9.80
N GLU A 7 22.65 -5.65 -9.84
CA GLU A 7 22.32 -7.04 -9.43
C GLU A 7 21.89 -7.13 -7.94
N ALA A 8 22.52 -6.36 -7.06
CA ALA A 8 22.18 -6.33 -5.64
C ALA A 8 20.82 -5.66 -5.36
N THR A 9 20.44 -4.67 -6.18
CA THR A 9 19.15 -3.98 -6.05
C THR A 9 17.99 -4.83 -6.54
N GLU A 10 18.20 -5.69 -7.55
CA GLU A 10 17.16 -6.52 -8.15
C GLU A 10 16.57 -7.53 -7.16
N LYS A 11 17.42 -8.17 -6.36
CA LYS A 11 17.04 -9.14 -5.32
C LYS A 11 16.03 -8.62 -4.27
N HIS A 12 15.97 -7.30 -4.07
CA HIS A 12 15.12 -6.67 -3.06
C HIS A 12 13.81 -6.10 -3.62
N ARG A 13 13.62 -6.11 -4.95
CA ARG A 13 12.44 -5.53 -5.59
C ARG A 13 11.30 -6.54 -5.61
N VAL A 14 10.09 -6.05 -5.39
CA VAL A 14 8.86 -6.82 -5.55
C VAL A 14 8.00 -6.12 -6.58
N HIS A 15 7.66 -6.84 -7.63
CA HIS A 15 6.98 -6.31 -8.81
C HIS A 15 5.48 -6.54 -8.68
N LEU A 16 4.70 -5.46 -8.80
CA LEU A 16 3.24 -5.55 -8.80
C LEU A 16 2.76 -5.86 -10.22
N ARG A 17 1.90 -6.87 -10.39
CA ARG A 17 1.24 -7.13 -11.69
C ARG A 17 0.09 -6.14 -11.92
N PRO A 18 0.21 -5.16 -12.84
CA PRO A 18 -0.78 -4.08 -12.94
C PRO A 18 -2.15 -4.56 -13.43
N ALA A 19 -2.20 -5.61 -14.26
CA ALA A 19 -3.46 -6.22 -14.71
C ALA A 19 -4.33 -6.67 -13.52
N THR A 20 -3.69 -7.23 -12.48
CA THR A 20 -4.40 -7.73 -11.30
C THR A 20 -5.11 -6.63 -10.50
N LEU A 21 -4.67 -5.37 -10.59
CA LEU A 21 -5.36 -4.24 -9.97
C LEU A 21 -6.70 -3.91 -10.65
N ARG A 22 -6.79 -4.15 -11.96
CA ARG A 22 -7.99 -3.87 -12.75
C ARG A 22 -9.04 -4.96 -12.55
N ASP A 23 -8.60 -6.20 -12.43
CA ASP A 23 -9.47 -7.38 -12.36
C ASP A 23 -9.84 -7.79 -10.92
N ALA A 24 -9.32 -7.08 -9.91
CA ALA A 24 -9.52 -7.41 -8.51
C ALA A 24 -11.01 -7.32 -8.09
N ALA A 25 -11.60 -8.47 -7.76
CA ALA A 25 -13.01 -8.55 -7.37
C ALA A 25 -13.30 -7.80 -6.05
N PRO A 26 -14.45 -7.13 -5.91
CA PRO A 26 -14.84 -6.50 -4.66
C PRO A 26 -14.99 -7.51 -3.51
N VAL A 27 -14.53 -7.15 -2.31
CA VAL A 27 -14.64 -8.00 -1.10
C VAL A 27 -15.13 -7.21 0.12
N ALA A 28 -15.87 -7.89 1.00
CA ALA A 28 -16.23 -7.36 2.32
C ALA A 28 -15.11 -7.63 3.34
N LEU A 29 -14.66 -6.57 4.02
CA LEU A 29 -13.63 -6.66 5.06
C LEU A 29 -14.21 -6.34 6.44
N HIS A 30 -13.65 -6.99 7.47
CA HIS A 30 -14.00 -6.78 8.87
C HIS A 30 -12.72 -6.65 9.71
N LEU A 31 -12.54 -5.51 10.36
CA LEU A 31 -11.47 -5.30 11.32
C LEU A 31 -11.99 -5.59 12.73
N LEU A 32 -11.51 -6.69 13.33
CA LEU A 32 -11.95 -7.16 14.65
C LEU A 32 -11.13 -6.50 15.78
N PRO A 33 -11.72 -6.26 16.96
CA PRO A 33 -11.02 -5.73 18.13
C PRO A 33 -10.30 -6.84 18.91
N CYS A 34 -9.80 -7.86 18.21
CA CYS A 34 -9.07 -8.97 18.79
C CYS A 34 -8.13 -9.61 17.77
N GLU A 35 -7.13 -10.30 18.28
CA GLU A 35 -6.20 -11.07 17.48
C GLU A 35 -6.71 -12.50 17.28
N VAL A 36 -6.68 -12.98 16.04
CA VAL A 36 -6.92 -14.38 15.69
C VAL A 36 -5.58 -14.97 15.28
N LEU A 37 -5.00 -15.80 16.16
CA LEU A 37 -3.63 -16.32 15.99
C LEU A 37 -3.43 -17.23 14.77
N ALA A 38 -4.52 -17.68 14.13
CA ALA A 38 -4.45 -18.51 12.95
C ALA A 38 -4.74 -17.70 11.69
N ASN A 39 -3.81 -17.71 10.74
CA ASN A 39 -4.06 -17.22 9.38
C ASN A 39 -4.51 -18.40 8.50
N ARG A 40 -5.83 -18.59 8.40
CA ARG A 40 -6.46 -19.70 7.64
C ARG A 40 -7.79 -19.27 7.04
N PRO A 41 -8.27 -19.97 5.99
CA PRO A 41 -9.64 -19.80 5.52
C PRO A 41 -10.65 -19.94 6.66
N ALA A 42 -11.62 -19.04 6.72
CA ALA A 42 -12.68 -19.04 7.73
C ALA A 42 -14.05 -18.97 7.06
N PRO A 43 -15.06 -19.71 7.56
CA PRO A 43 -16.42 -19.69 7.02
C PRO A 43 -17.21 -18.44 7.46
N VAL A 44 -16.69 -17.24 7.16
CA VAL A 44 -17.26 -15.93 7.58
C VAL A 44 -18.69 -15.76 7.09
N GLU A 45 -18.97 -16.14 5.84
CA GLU A 45 -20.32 -16.07 5.23
C GLU A 45 -21.35 -17.00 5.89
N ARG A 46 -20.91 -18.03 6.61
CA ARG A 46 -21.82 -18.97 7.29
C ARG A 46 -22.13 -18.57 8.73
N PHE A 47 -21.18 -17.97 9.42
CA PHE A 47 -21.29 -17.71 10.86
C PHE A 47 -21.34 -16.23 11.22
N PHE A 48 -20.52 -15.40 10.58
CA PHE A 48 -20.36 -14.01 10.97
C PHE A 48 -21.33 -13.10 10.22
N VAL A 49 -21.31 -13.13 8.87
CA VAL A 49 -22.16 -12.25 8.05
C VAL A 49 -23.65 -12.39 8.35
N PRO A 50 -24.23 -13.61 8.46
CA PRO A 50 -25.65 -13.77 8.75
C PRO A 50 -26.04 -13.32 10.17
N ALA A 51 -25.08 -13.24 11.09
CA ALA A 51 -25.30 -12.82 12.47
C ALA A 51 -25.25 -11.29 12.65
N ILE A 52 -24.85 -10.54 11.62
CA ILE A 52 -24.81 -9.07 11.66
C ILE A 52 -26.23 -8.51 11.69
N ARG A 53 -26.51 -7.67 12.67
CA ARG A 53 -27.80 -7.00 12.87
C ARG A 53 -27.63 -5.50 12.74
N GLN A 54 -28.52 -4.87 11.99
CA GLN A 54 -28.66 -3.41 11.99
C GLN A 54 -29.38 -2.97 13.27
N ARG A 55 -28.82 -1.96 13.94
CA ARG A 55 -29.36 -1.31 15.14
C ARG A 55 -29.41 0.20 14.91
N PRO A 56 -30.22 0.96 15.67
CA PRO A 56 -30.26 2.41 15.55
C PRO A 56 -28.89 3.09 15.74
N ALA A 57 -28.04 2.50 16.59
CA ALA A 57 -26.70 3.02 16.88
C ALA A 57 -25.62 2.55 15.89
N GLY A 58 -25.90 1.63 14.96
CA GLY A 58 -24.91 1.03 14.07
C GLY A 58 -25.12 -0.47 13.87
N LEU A 59 -24.03 -1.21 13.68
CA LEU A 59 -24.06 -2.66 13.46
C LEU A 59 -23.74 -3.41 14.76
N GLU A 60 -24.33 -4.58 14.93
CA GLU A 60 -24.12 -5.45 16.08
C GLU A 60 -23.96 -6.90 15.62
N VAL A 61 -22.96 -7.61 16.14
CA VAL A 61 -22.71 -9.03 15.86
C VAL A 61 -22.07 -9.68 17.09
N SER A 62 -22.12 -11.00 17.20
CA SER A 62 -21.36 -11.71 18.23
C SER A 62 -20.19 -12.48 17.62
N PHE A 63 -19.04 -12.42 18.29
CA PHE A 63 -17.88 -13.22 17.95
C PHE A 63 -17.36 -13.91 19.20
N ARG A 64 -17.27 -15.25 19.17
CA ARG A 64 -16.86 -16.07 20.33
C ARG A 64 -17.68 -15.77 21.60
N GLY A 65 -18.98 -15.52 21.45
CA GLY A 65 -19.89 -15.21 22.55
C GLY A 65 -19.80 -13.78 23.10
N ARG A 66 -18.95 -12.92 22.53
CA ARG A 66 -18.82 -11.52 22.92
C ARG A 66 -19.54 -10.61 21.94
N ILE A 67 -20.19 -9.57 22.44
CA ILE A 67 -20.91 -8.59 21.62
C ILE A 67 -19.90 -7.62 21.01
N LEU A 68 -19.96 -7.48 19.70
CA LEU A 68 -19.24 -6.49 18.94
C LEU A 68 -20.23 -5.45 18.42
N ARG A 69 -19.85 -4.17 18.52
CA ARG A 69 -20.56 -3.07 17.89
C ARG A 69 -19.66 -2.39 16.90
N GLY A 70 -20.19 -2.08 15.73
CA GLY A 70 -19.39 -1.56 14.65
C GLY A 70 -20.15 -0.65 13.72
N GLU A 71 -19.41 -0.14 12.75
CA GLU A 71 -19.92 0.71 11.69
C GLU A 71 -19.17 0.43 10.40
N GLU A 72 -19.73 0.91 9.30
CA GLU A 72 -19.07 0.87 8.00
C GLU A 72 -18.17 2.10 7.85
N VAL A 73 -16.90 1.88 7.53
CA VAL A 73 -15.90 2.92 7.30
C VAL A 73 -15.51 2.91 5.83
N VAL A 74 -15.59 4.08 5.19
CA VAL A 74 -15.23 4.26 3.78
C VAL A 74 -13.73 4.50 3.63
N VAL A 75 -13.16 4.03 2.53
CA VAL A 75 -11.80 4.38 2.11
C VAL A 75 -11.78 5.89 1.79
N PRO A 76 -10.74 6.64 2.19
CA PRO A 76 -10.67 8.08 1.94
C PRO A 76 -10.75 8.41 0.44
N PRO A 77 -11.32 9.57 0.09
CA PRO A 77 -11.49 9.96 -1.31
C PRO A 77 -10.14 10.05 -2.04
N GLY A 78 -10.13 9.64 -3.31
CA GLY A 78 -8.91 9.59 -4.13
C GLY A 78 -8.00 8.38 -3.84
N LEU A 79 -8.40 7.48 -2.94
CA LEU A 79 -7.69 6.23 -2.67
C LEU A 79 -8.53 5.01 -3.06
N ALA A 80 -7.85 3.88 -3.27
CA ALA A 80 -8.46 2.58 -3.52
C ALA A 80 -7.85 1.53 -2.59
N GLY A 81 -8.69 0.65 -2.04
CA GLY A 81 -8.26 -0.46 -1.19
C GLY A 81 -8.02 -1.72 -2.01
N TYR A 82 -6.90 -2.41 -1.74
CA TYR A 82 -6.56 -3.69 -2.36
C TYR A 82 -6.09 -4.70 -1.31
N VAL A 83 -6.43 -5.97 -1.52
CA VAL A 83 -5.86 -7.11 -0.81
C VAL A 83 -4.78 -7.71 -1.71
N MET A 84 -3.55 -7.74 -1.22
CA MET A 84 -2.38 -8.18 -1.98
C MET A 84 -1.83 -9.50 -1.44
N VAL A 85 -1.41 -10.38 -2.33
CA VAL A 85 -0.78 -11.67 -2.00
C VAL A 85 0.48 -11.84 -2.85
N MET A 86 1.56 -12.31 -2.22
CA MET A 86 2.80 -12.66 -2.92
C MET A 86 2.55 -13.84 -3.85
N ASP A 87 3.06 -13.78 -5.08
CA ASP A 87 2.91 -14.89 -6.01
C ASP A 87 3.88 -16.01 -5.64
N GLU A 88 3.32 -17.13 -5.17
CA GLU A 88 4.09 -18.33 -4.79
C GLU A 88 4.72 -19.03 -6.00
N LYS A 89 4.27 -18.71 -7.23
CA LYS A 89 4.80 -19.29 -8.47
C LYS A 89 6.28 -18.94 -8.73
N ALA A 90 6.82 -17.92 -8.05
CA ALA A 90 8.23 -17.57 -8.11
C ALA A 90 9.15 -18.59 -7.40
N GLU A 91 8.68 -19.30 -6.38
CA GLU A 91 9.52 -20.27 -5.65
C GLU A 91 9.83 -21.52 -6.49
N VAL A 92 9.00 -21.83 -7.49
CA VAL A 92 9.18 -23.00 -8.36
C VAL A 92 10.33 -22.79 -9.36
N LEU A 93 10.58 -21.57 -9.83
CA LEU A 93 11.73 -21.29 -10.71
C LEU A 93 13.06 -21.39 -9.94
N ILE A 94 13.14 -20.83 -8.72
CA ILE A 94 14.34 -20.87 -7.87
C ILE A 94 14.73 -22.33 -7.51
N GLY A 95 13.74 -23.24 -7.44
CA GLY A 95 13.96 -24.67 -7.23
C GLY A 95 14.40 -25.45 -8.48
N LEU A 96 14.10 -24.95 -9.68
CA LEU A 96 14.43 -25.60 -10.95
C LEU A 96 15.85 -25.27 -11.42
N GLU A 97 16.35 -24.06 -11.15
CA GLU A 97 17.72 -23.65 -11.50
C GLU A 97 18.79 -24.56 -10.86
N ARG A 98 18.58 -25.01 -9.62
CA ARG A 98 19.49 -25.95 -8.94
C ARG A 98 19.50 -27.35 -9.54
N LYS A 99 18.47 -27.71 -10.33
CA LYS A 99 18.31 -29.06 -10.89
C LYS A 99 18.68 -29.13 -12.38
N GLN A 100 18.78 -27.98 -13.06
CA GLN A 100 19.12 -27.90 -14.48
C GLN A 100 20.62 -28.04 -14.79
N GLU A 101 21.51 -28.06 -13.80
CA GLU A 101 22.94 -28.36 -14.04
C GLU A 101 23.23 -29.85 -14.29
N LEU A 102 22.25 -30.77 -14.23
CA LEU A 102 22.53 -32.23 -14.22
C LEU A 102 21.73 -33.13 -15.18
N LYS A 103 20.91 -32.61 -16.09
CA LYS A 103 20.28 -33.48 -17.12
C LYS A 103 20.09 -32.78 -18.46
N GLY A 104 21.00 -33.08 -19.39
CA GLY A 104 20.72 -33.02 -20.81
C GLY A 104 20.08 -34.31 -21.29
N SER A 105 19.00 -34.20 -22.07
CA SER A 105 18.73 -34.97 -23.29
C SER A 105 17.30 -34.66 -23.76
N GLU A 106 17.17 -34.55 -25.07
CA GLU A 106 16.05 -34.09 -25.90
C GLU A 106 14.74 -34.89 -25.72
N ASP A 107 13.59 -34.24 -25.91
CA ASP A 107 12.60 -34.59 -26.94
C ASP A 107 11.44 -33.58 -26.95
N ASP A 108 11.09 -33.15 -28.17
CA ASP A 108 10.07 -32.15 -28.53
C ASP A 108 8.64 -32.65 -28.32
N GLU A 109 7.79 -31.89 -27.63
CA GLU A 109 6.35 -31.77 -27.95
C GLU A 109 5.89 -30.32 -27.71
N GLU A 110 5.43 -29.67 -28.78
CA GLU A 110 4.94 -28.30 -28.82
C GLU A 110 3.61 -28.15 -28.06
N GLU A 111 3.65 -27.64 -26.83
CA GLU A 111 2.54 -26.89 -26.27
C GLU A 111 2.89 -25.40 -26.33
N GLN A 112 2.18 -24.66 -27.19
CA GLN A 112 2.18 -23.20 -27.23
C GLN A 112 1.48 -22.66 -25.97
N GLN A 113 2.12 -22.84 -24.81
CA GLN A 113 1.89 -21.99 -23.66
C GLN A 113 2.65 -20.70 -23.93
N GLU A 114 1.90 -19.63 -24.18
CA GLU A 114 2.41 -18.28 -24.33
C GLU A 114 3.32 -17.98 -23.13
N GLY A 115 4.63 -18.07 -23.37
CA GLY A 115 5.64 -17.85 -22.35
C GLY A 115 5.51 -16.42 -21.82
N PRO A 116 5.86 -16.19 -20.54
CA PRO A 116 5.86 -14.84 -19.98
C PRO A 116 6.68 -13.93 -20.90
N GLU A 117 6.17 -12.72 -21.14
CA GLU A 117 6.84 -11.76 -22.04
C GLU A 117 8.32 -11.62 -21.64
N PRO A 118 9.23 -11.35 -22.59
CA PRO A 118 10.68 -11.36 -22.33
C PRO A 118 11.13 -10.51 -21.13
N LEU A 119 10.36 -9.48 -20.78
CA LEU A 119 10.60 -8.58 -19.66
C LEU A 119 10.26 -9.18 -18.28
N GLU A 120 9.40 -10.20 -18.21
CA GLU A 120 8.97 -10.82 -16.95
C GLU A 120 9.96 -11.87 -16.43
N ARG A 121 10.89 -12.33 -17.29
CA ARG A 121 11.92 -13.32 -16.91
C ARG A 121 12.96 -12.78 -15.94
N ASP A 122 13.19 -11.46 -15.94
CA ASP A 122 14.20 -10.81 -15.11
C ASP A 122 13.67 -10.47 -13.69
N PHE A 123 12.38 -10.73 -13.42
CA PHE A 123 11.75 -10.39 -12.13
C PHE A 123 11.55 -11.61 -11.24
N ASP A 124 12.32 -11.69 -10.17
CA ASP A 124 12.28 -12.83 -9.24
C ASP A 124 11.07 -12.84 -8.30
N ARG A 125 10.45 -11.69 -8.02
CA ARG A 125 9.44 -11.56 -6.96
C ARG A 125 8.25 -10.73 -7.41
N PHE A 126 7.08 -11.36 -7.42
CA PHE A 126 5.83 -10.68 -7.78
C PHE A 126 4.83 -10.63 -6.62
N ILE A 127 4.02 -9.58 -6.63
CA ILE A 127 2.84 -9.42 -5.81
C ILE A 127 1.63 -9.14 -6.71
N ARG A 128 0.46 -9.65 -6.34
CA ARG A 128 -0.78 -9.48 -7.08
C ARG A 128 -1.92 -9.02 -6.19
N ALA A 129 -2.85 -8.26 -6.75
CA ALA A 129 -4.13 -8.01 -6.11
C ALA A 129 -5.04 -9.23 -6.29
N THR A 130 -5.63 -9.68 -5.18
CA THR A 130 -6.63 -10.75 -5.16
C THR A 130 -8.03 -10.22 -5.00
N ALA A 131 -8.19 -9.06 -4.36
CA ALA A 131 -9.46 -8.39 -4.17
C ALA A 131 -9.30 -6.88 -4.02
N SER A 132 -10.40 -6.16 -4.22
CA SER A 132 -10.51 -4.70 -4.04
C SER A 132 -11.60 -4.37 -3.02
N PHE A 133 -11.51 -3.21 -2.38
CA PHE A 133 -12.54 -2.73 -1.46
C PHE A 133 -12.59 -1.21 -1.43
N ALA A 134 -13.81 -0.67 -1.33
CA ALA A 134 -14.06 0.77 -1.15
C ALA A 134 -14.46 1.13 0.29
N ARG A 135 -14.73 0.13 1.12
CA ARG A 135 -15.20 0.26 2.49
C ARG A 135 -14.93 -1.01 3.28
N PHE A 136 -14.95 -0.92 4.60
CA PHE A 136 -14.79 -2.06 5.50
C PHE A 136 -15.57 -1.83 6.80
N HIS A 137 -15.81 -2.90 7.54
CA HIS A 137 -16.50 -2.83 8.83
C HIS A 137 -15.47 -2.70 9.95
N LEU A 138 -15.62 -1.66 10.76
CA LEU A 138 -14.81 -1.44 11.96
C LEU A 138 -15.59 -1.90 13.19
N TRP A 139 -15.09 -2.92 13.89
CA TRP A 139 -15.75 -3.49 15.06
C TRP A 139 -15.02 -3.10 16.35
N GLY A 140 -15.79 -2.74 17.37
CA GLY A 140 -15.34 -2.53 18.74
C GLY A 140 -16.04 -3.50 19.70
N LEU A 141 -15.41 -3.74 20.84
CA LEU A 141 -15.96 -4.59 21.89
C LEU A 141 -17.06 -3.82 22.63
N GLU A 142 -18.29 -4.33 22.59
CA GLU A 142 -19.51 -3.78 23.23
C GLU A 142 -19.93 -2.36 22.81
N THR A 143 -19.00 -1.55 22.29
CA THR A 143 -19.16 -0.15 21.89
C THR A 143 -18.49 0.08 20.55
N ILE A 144 -19.03 1.02 19.76
CA ILE A 144 -18.45 1.39 18.47
C ILE A 144 -17.16 2.18 18.73
N PRO A 145 -16.05 1.90 18.01
CA PRO A 145 -14.81 2.65 18.20
C PRO A 145 -15.01 4.15 18.01
N GLY A 146 -14.57 4.93 18.99
CA GLY A 146 -14.70 6.38 19.02
C GLY A 146 -13.92 7.10 17.91
N PRO A 147 -14.10 8.44 17.79
CA PRO A 147 -13.39 9.26 16.79
C PRO A 147 -11.87 9.30 17.00
N ASP A 148 -11.41 9.05 18.21
CA ASP A 148 -10.01 8.99 18.65
C ASP A 148 -9.35 7.64 18.37
N ALA A 149 -10.08 6.65 17.83
CA ALA A 149 -9.52 5.37 17.44
C ALA A 149 -8.37 5.55 16.44
N LYS A 150 -7.22 4.91 16.72
CA LYS A 150 -5.99 5.03 15.92
C LYS A 150 -6.21 4.79 14.41
N VAL A 151 -7.12 3.87 14.07
CA VAL A 151 -7.49 3.58 12.67
C VAL A 151 -8.02 4.82 11.97
N ARG A 152 -8.84 5.65 12.63
CA ARG A 152 -9.37 6.88 12.03
C ARG A 152 -8.26 7.90 11.79
N GLY A 153 -7.37 8.07 12.77
CA GLY A 153 -6.16 8.89 12.59
C GLY A 153 -5.32 8.42 11.40
N ALA A 154 -5.08 7.11 11.29
CA ALA A 154 -4.35 6.52 10.17
C ALA A 154 -5.03 6.76 8.81
N LEU A 155 -6.36 6.76 8.73
CA LEU A 155 -7.10 7.06 7.49
C LEU A 155 -7.00 8.54 7.08
N THR A 156 -6.69 9.45 8.00
CA THR A 156 -6.46 10.88 7.68
C THR A 156 -5.05 11.16 7.15
N TRP A 157 -4.09 10.27 7.44
CA TRP A 157 -2.69 10.45 7.08
C TRP A 157 -2.43 10.69 5.58
N PRO A 158 -3.04 9.95 4.63
CA PRO A 158 -2.76 10.16 3.21
C PRO A 158 -3.04 11.59 2.73
N THR A 159 -4.08 12.23 3.27
CA THR A 159 -4.41 13.63 2.95
C THR A 159 -3.30 14.57 3.42
N LEU A 160 -2.79 14.36 4.63
CA LEU A 160 -1.69 15.12 5.19
C LEU A 160 -0.38 14.87 4.41
N ALA A 161 -0.07 13.61 4.10
CA ALA A 161 1.11 13.21 3.35
C ALA A 161 1.14 13.83 1.95
N ALA A 162 -0.01 13.89 1.28
CA ALA A 162 -0.13 14.57 0.00
C ALA A 162 0.27 16.04 0.10
N ALA A 163 -0.19 16.77 1.12
CA ALA A 163 0.16 18.18 1.31
C ALA A 163 1.65 18.41 1.60
N VAL A 164 2.28 17.54 2.39
CA VAL A 164 3.70 17.65 2.75
C VAL A 164 4.62 17.25 1.57
N GLY A 165 4.22 16.25 0.80
CA GLY A 165 5.00 15.71 -0.33
C GLY A 165 4.92 16.53 -1.61
N LEU A 166 4.10 17.59 -1.66
CA LEU A 166 4.09 18.49 -2.81
C LEU A 166 5.46 19.15 -2.96
N PRO A 167 6.02 19.19 -4.19
CA PRO A 167 7.22 19.96 -4.44
C PRO A 167 6.91 21.41 -4.06
N GLN A 168 7.61 21.89 -3.04
CA GLN A 168 7.46 23.24 -2.50
C GLN A 168 7.68 24.20 -3.67
N MET A 169 6.61 24.79 -4.21
CA MET A 169 6.70 25.94 -5.09
C MET A 169 7.20 27.09 -4.21
N TRP A 170 8.52 27.15 -4.03
CA TRP A 170 9.17 28.34 -3.51
C TRP A 170 8.74 29.51 -4.43
N PRO A 171 8.24 30.63 -3.89
CA PRO A 171 7.97 31.79 -4.72
C PRO A 171 9.29 32.20 -5.37
N LEU A 172 9.37 32.06 -6.70
CA LEU A 172 10.46 32.63 -7.49
C LEU A 172 10.71 34.05 -6.96
N PRO A 173 11.97 34.44 -6.70
CA PRO A 173 12.27 35.81 -6.32
C PRO A 173 11.61 36.71 -7.36
N LEU A 174 10.69 37.56 -6.92
CA LEU A 174 10.22 38.69 -7.72
C LEU A 174 11.49 39.47 -8.05
N ASP A 175 11.94 39.36 -9.29
CA ASP A 175 13.02 40.14 -9.84
C ASP A 175 12.57 41.60 -9.77
N LEU A 176 12.98 42.28 -8.70
CA LEU A 176 12.77 43.71 -8.49
C LEU A 176 13.81 44.46 -9.35
N SER A 177 13.75 44.24 -10.67
CA SER A 177 14.53 44.99 -11.64
C SER A 177 13.68 46.13 -12.22
N ASN A 178 13.95 47.31 -11.65
CA ASN A 178 13.72 48.70 -12.07
C ASN A 178 12.96 48.98 -13.40
N PRO A 179 12.07 50.00 -13.45
CA PRO A 179 11.25 50.27 -14.61
C PRO A 179 12.02 51.09 -15.65
N THR A 180 12.22 50.52 -16.84
CA THR A 180 12.47 51.33 -18.03
C THR A 180 11.60 50.83 -19.17
N ALA A 181 10.62 51.68 -19.47
CA ALA A 181 10.01 51.98 -20.77
C ALA A 181 9.95 50.86 -21.83
N GLY A 182 8.72 50.59 -22.25
CA GLY A 182 8.44 50.37 -23.67
C GLY A 182 7.92 48.98 -24.02
N ASP A 183 6.65 48.97 -24.38
CA ASP A 183 6.04 48.10 -25.40
C ASP A 183 5.76 46.63 -25.05
N SER A 184 4.46 46.43 -24.73
CA SER A 184 3.55 45.62 -25.54
C SER A 184 4.07 44.25 -25.99
N CYS A 185 3.63 43.18 -25.29
CA CYS A 185 2.76 42.16 -25.89
C CYS A 185 2.40 41.12 -24.82
N CYS A 186 1.22 41.24 -24.21
CA CYS A 186 0.63 40.15 -23.43
C CYS A 186 0.17 39.05 -24.40
N ARG A 187 1.08 38.16 -24.81
CA ARG A 187 0.71 36.84 -25.35
C ARG A 187 0.81 35.82 -24.23
N PHE A 188 -0.33 35.57 -23.59
CA PHE A 188 -0.53 34.32 -22.84
C PHE A 188 -0.61 33.18 -23.86
N THR A 189 0.54 32.63 -24.24
CA THR A 189 0.57 31.31 -24.88
C THR A 189 0.25 30.28 -23.81
N HIS A 190 -0.89 29.63 -23.95
CA HIS A 190 -1.25 28.41 -23.24
C HIS A 190 -0.25 27.32 -23.64
N ARG A 191 0.90 27.26 -22.95
CA ARG A 191 1.89 26.19 -23.15
C ARG A 191 1.47 25.03 -22.24
N CYS A 192 0.68 24.12 -22.81
CA CYS A 192 0.49 22.77 -22.29
C CYS A 192 1.88 22.13 -22.19
N LEU A 193 2.43 22.08 -20.97
CA LEU A 193 3.66 21.35 -20.70
C LEU A 193 3.31 19.86 -20.65
N GLN A 194 3.80 19.15 -21.67
CA GLN A 194 3.88 17.70 -21.71
C GLN A 194 4.32 17.16 -20.36
N THR A 195 3.62 16.12 -19.91
CA THR A 195 4.03 15.24 -18.83
C THR A 195 5.32 14.53 -19.25
N GLU A 196 6.47 15.10 -18.90
CA GLU A 196 7.71 14.33 -18.82
C GLU A 196 7.69 13.57 -17.49
N THR A 197 7.60 12.25 -17.62
CA THR A 197 7.67 11.27 -16.54
C THR A 197 9.05 11.35 -15.88
N GLN A 198 9.24 12.27 -14.93
CA GLN A 198 10.42 12.25 -14.08
C GLN A 198 10.25 11.16 -13.02
N SER A 199 10.96 10.07 -13.25
CA SER A 199 11.14 8.98 -12.31
C SER A 199 11.81 9.51 -11.04
N LEU A 200 11.04 9.73 -9.99
CA LEU A 200 11.54 10.13 -8.68
C LEU A 200 12.26 8.93 -8.05
N ARG A 201 13.60 8.87 -8.19
CA ARG A 201 14.45 8.01 -7.36
C ARG A 201 14.46 8.58 -5.94
N LEU A 202 13.65 8.00 -5.06
CA LEU A 202 13.82 8.13 -3.62
C LEU A 202 15.13 7.44 -3.22
N LYS A 203 16.18 8.22 -2.99
CA LYS A 203 17.35 7.77 -2.23
C LYS A 203 16.93 7.60 -0.79
N ALA A 204 16.82 6.36 -0.33
CA ALA A 204 16.73 6.05 1.09
C ALA A 204 18.06 6.43 1.74
N THR A 205 18.03 7.41 2.64
CA THR A 205 19.12 7.66 3.57
C THR A 205 19.15 6.55 4.61
N ASP A 206 20.33 5.96 4.70
CA ASP A 206 20.73 4.93 5.65
C ASP A 206 20.44 5.33 7.10
N ALA A 207 19.94 4.38 7.89
CA ALA A 207 19.93 4.46 9.34
C ALA A 207 20.08 3.06 9.93
N CYS A 208 21.31 2.55 9.93
CA CYS A 208 21.74 1.57 10.92
C CYS A 208 21.64 2.19 12.32
N THR A 209 20.84 1.59 13.21
CA THR A 209 21.25 1.33 14.61
C THR A 209 20.27 0.36 15.29
N PRO A 210 20.76 -0.62 16.08
CA PRO A 210 19.96 -1.67 16.68
C PRO A 210 19.23 -1.23 17.95
N ILE A 211 18.01 -1.75 18.12
CA ILE A 211 17.19 -1.64 19.33
C ILE A 211 17.73 -2.62 20.38
N ASN A 212 18.21 -2.11 21.51
CA ASN A 212 18.10 -2.82 22.78
C ASN A 212 18.15 -1.87 23.99
N GLN A 213 17.08 -1.95 24.79
CA GLN A 213 16.91 -1.62 26.22
C GLN A 213 15.90 -0.53 26.61
N PRO A 214 15.15 -0.74 27.72
CA PRO A 214 13.99 0.05 28.11
C PRO A 214 14.40 1.23 29.00
N CYS A 215 13.77 2.39 28.81
CA CYS A 215 13.89 3.51 29.74
C CYS A 215 12.50 3.87 30.29
N THR A 216 12.39 3.74 31.61
CA THR A 216 11.38 4.26 32.50
C THR A 216 11.21 5.77 32.32
N LEU A 217 9.98 6.24 32.11
CA LEU A 217 9.63 7.66 32.12
C LEU A 217 9.00 8.00 33.47
N GLU A 218 9.82 8.59 34.34
CA GLU A 218 9.37 9.38 35.49
C GLU A 218 8.70 10.67 34.99
N LEU A 219 7.50 10.93 35.52
CA LEU A 219 6.75 12.17 35.35
C LEU A 219 7.45 13.32 36.10
N LEU A 220 7.67 14.44 35.42
CA LEU A 220 7.83 15.72 36.11
C LEU A 220 6.99 16.82 35.44
N ILE A 221 5.92 17.18 36.14
CA ILE A 221 5.01 18.28 35.86
C ILE A 221 5.67 19.57 36.36
N PRO A 222 5.73 20.67 35.57
CA PRO A 222 5.97 21.99 36.14
C PRO A 222 4.65 22.62 36.60
N SER A 223 4.60 22.99 37.88
CA SER A 223 3.56 23.87 38.45
C SER A 223 3.89 25.35 38.18
N PRO A 224 2.89 26.23 38.13
CA PRO A 224 3.07 27.64 37.78
C PRO A 224 3.46 28.50 38.99
N GLN A 225 4.33 29.49 38.76
CA GLN A 225 4.27 30.83 39.35
C GLN A 225 4.76 31.85 38.34
#